data_AF-A0A952NHB6-F1
#
_entry.id   AF-A0A952NHB6-F1
#
_cell.length_a   1.000
_cell.length_b   1.000
_cell.length_c   1.000
_cell.angle_alpha   90.00
_cell.angle_beta   90.00
_cell.angle_gamma   90.00
#
_symmetry.space_group_name_H-M   'P 1'
#
loop_
_entity.id
_entity.type
_entity.pdbx_description
1 polymer ?
#
loop_
_entity_poly.entity_id
_entity_poly.type
_entity_poly.pdbx_seq_one_letter_code
_entity_poly.pdbx_strand_id
1 'polypeptide(L)' 'MANKVHVRRCHVCGEITEAEGQLVEQCHHCGKHLSPFYYFNERLAMNLISPQEADKEYKSSALPLREYPPVWGLTVYWES' A
#
# COMPACT_ATOMS: atom_id res chain seq x y z
N MET A 1 -6.26 -5.95 24.72
CA MET A 1 -6.44 -5.30 23.40
C MET A 1 -5.30 -5.77 22.52
N ALA A 2 -5.56 -6.31 21.33
CA ALA A 2 -4.49 -6.79 20.46
C ALA A 2 -3.72 -5.57 19.89
N ASN A 3 -2.42 -5.47 20.15
CA ASN A 3 -1.57 -4.46 19.53
C ASN A 3 -1.53 -4.74 18.02
N LYS A 4 -1.97 -3.77 17.20
CA LYS A 4 -1.84 -3.86 15.75
C LYS A 4 -0.37 -3.67 15.38
N VAL A 5 0.24 -4.68 14.77
CA VAL A 5 1.58 -4.58 14.19
C VAL A 5 1.44 -4.15 12.74
N HIS A 6 2.09 -3.05 12.37
CA HIS A 6 2.19 -2.56 11.01
C HIS A 6 3.55 -2.94 10.44
N VAL A 7 3.54 -3.68 9.33
CA VAL A 7 4.76 -4.14 8.65
C VAL A 7 4.77 -3.63 7.21
N ARG A 8 5.87 -3.03 6.77
CA ARG A 8 6.04 -2.54 5.40
C ARG A 8 7.44 -2.77 4.86
N ARG A 9 7.52 -3.17 3.58
CA ARG A 9 8.79 -3.28 2.84
C ARG A 9 9.12 -1.94 2.16
N CYS A 10 10.37 -1.51 2.26
CA CYS A 10 10.84 -0.29 1.62
C CYS A 10 11.00 -0.48 0.11
N HIS A 11 10.32 0.35 -0.69
CA HIS A 11 10.44 0.40 -2.15
C HIS A 11 11.79 0.98 -2.64
N VAL A 12 12.62 1.51 -1.73
CA VAL A 12 13.93 2.09 -2.08
C VAL A 12 15.07 1.14 -1.72
N CYS A 13 15.16 0.70 -0.45
CA CYS A 13 16.26 -0.15 0.01
C CYS A 13 15.87 -1.62 0.18
N GLY A 14 14.59 -1.98 -0.01
CA GLY A 14 14.14 -3.37 0.08
C GLY A 14 13.96 -3.91 1.51
N GLU A 15 14.46 -3.21 2.52
CA GLU A 15 14.37 -3.59 3.93
C GLU A 15 12.95 -3.53 4.49
N ILE A 16 12.68 -4.37 5.48
CA ILE A 16 11.39 -4.42 6.18
C ILE A 16 11.42 -3.44 7.36
N THR A 17 10.32 -2.74 7.58
CA THR A 17 10.11 -1.83 8.71
C THR A 17 8.83 -2.21 9.42
N GLU A 18 8.90 -2.29 10.74
CA GLU A 18 7.81 -2.74 11.61
C GLU A 18 7.55 -1.70 12.70
N ALA A 19 6.28 -1.49 13.05
CA ALA A 19 5.88 -0.63 14.14
C ALA A 19 4.62 -1.15 14.84
N GLU A 20 4.59 -1.08 16.16
CA GLU A 20 3.41 -1.41 16.96
C GLU A 20 2.52 -0.18 17.17
N GLY A 21 1.21 -0.32 16.97
CA GLY A 21 0.21 0.69 17.30
C GLY A 21 0.20 1.93 16.39
N GLN A 22 1.17 2.06 15.48
CA GLN A 22 1.31 3.20 14.57
C GLN A 22 1.64 2.74 13.15
N LEU A 23 1.27 3.56 12.17
CA LEU A 23 1.58 3.30 10.77
C LEU A 23 3.06 3.51 10.47
N VAL A 24 3.57 2.70 9.55
CA VAL A 24 4.94 2.87 9.03
C VAL A 24 4.90 3.80 7.82
N GLU A 25 5.18 5.09 8.04
CA GLU A 25 5.25 6.10 6.97
C GLU A 25 6.67 6.31 6.43
N GLN A 26 7.69 5.98 7.22
CA GLN A 26 9.11 6.14 6.88
C GLN A 26 9.87 4.84 7.13
N CYS A 27 10.85 4.55 6.29
CA CYS A 27 11.73 3.39 6.50
C CYS A 27 12.75 3.69 7.61
N HIS A 28 12.85 2.82 8.62
CA HIS A 28 13.84 2.96 9.70
C HIS A 28 15.29 2.78 9.21
N HIS A 29 15.50 2.09 8.08
CA HIS A 29 16.83 1.80 7.58
C HIS A 29 17.40 2.92 6.71
N CYS A 30 16.64 3.43 5.73
CA CYS A 30 17.13 4.46 4.81
C CYS A 30 16.57 5.87 5.07
N GLY A 31 15.63 6.01 6.03
CA GLY A 31 15.02 7.30 6.37
C GLY A 31 14.14 7.90 5.26
N LYS A 32 13.87 7.19 4.17
CA LYS A 32 12.97 7.70 3.12
C LYS A 32 11.52 7.41 3.46
N HIS A 33 10.66 8.34 3.07
CA HIS A 33 9.21 8.15 3.14
C HIS A 33 8.80 6.99 2.25
N LEU A 34 7.96 6.12 2.77
CA LEU A 34 7.41 5.01 2.02
C LEU A 34 6.30 5.52 1.11
N SER A 35 6.36 5.12 -0.15
CA SER A 35 5.28 5.28 -1.13
C SER A 35 3.94 4.86 -0.50
N PRO A 36 2.81 5.55 -0.75
CA PRO A 36 1.49 5.07 -0.36
C PRO A 36 1.24 3.62 -0.82
N PHE A 37 0.31 2.91 -0.16
CA PHE A 37 -0.19 1.64 -0.68
C PHE A 37 -1.07 1.94 -1.90
N TYR A 38 -0.47 1.88 -3.08
CA TYR A 38 -1.20 1.87 -4.33
C TYR A 38 -1.81 0.47 -4.48
N TYR A 39 -3.13 0.37 -4.40
CA TYR A 39 -3.82 -0.85 -4.83
C TYR A 39 -3.61 -1.00 -6.33
N PHE A 40 -3.22 -2.19 -6.76
CA PHE A 40 -3.14 -2.50 -8.18
C PHE A 40 -4.54 -2.36 -8.80
N ASN A 41 -4.67 -1.47 -9.79
CA ASN A 41 -5.93 -1.30 -10.51
C ASN A 41 -5.90 -2.21 -11.75
N GLU A 42 -6.45 -3.42 -11.62
CA GLU A 42 -6.52 -4.41 -12.71
C GLU A 42 -7.21 -3.84 -13.96
N ARG A 43 -8.23 -3.01 -13.77
CA ARG A 43 -8.96 -2.40 -14.89
C ARG A 43 -8.08 -1.46 -15.69
N LEU A 44 -7.24 -0.67 -15.03
CA LEU A 44 -6.24 0.17 -15.71
C LEU A 44 -5.20 -0.71 -16.43
N ALA A 45 -4.69 -1.75 -15.77
CA ALA A 45 -3.70 -2.66 -16.37
C ALA A 45 -4.24 -3.42 -17.59
N MET A 46 -5.53 -3.72 -17.61
CA MET A 46 -6.24 -4.35 -18.73
C MET A 46 -6.76 -3.35 -19.78
N ASN A 47 -6.44 -2.06 -19.65
CA ASN A 47 -6.94 -0.98 -20.51
C ASN A 47 -8.49 -0.89 -20.58
N LEU A 48 -9.18 -1.32 -19.50
CA LEU A 48 -10.63 -1.26 -19.36
C LEU A 48 -11.12 0.10 -18.86
N ILE A 49 -10.22 0.95 -18.36
CA ILE A 49 -10.46 2.34 -17.98
C ILE A 49 -9.28 3.21 -18.43
N SER A 50 -9.54 4.49 -18.67
CA SER A 50 -8.48 5.44 -19.02
C SER A 50 -7.62 5.82 -17.81
N PRO A 51 -6.37 6.26 -18.02
CA PRO A 51 -5.53 6.79 -16.94
C PRO A 51 -6.17 7.97 -16.18
N GLN A 52 -6.96 8.80 -16.86
CA GLN A 52 -7.64 9.93 -16.22
C GLN A 52 -8.77 9.46 -15.29
N GLU A 53 -9.52 8.43 -15.68
CA GLU A 53 -10.56 7.84 -14.85
C GLU A 53 -9.98 7.12 -13.63
N ALA A 54 -8.87 6.40 -13.83
CA ALA A 54 -8.14 5.75 -12.74
C ALA A 54 -7.56 6.77 -11.74
N ASP A 55 -7.02 7.90 -12.21
CA ASP A 55 -6.53 8.97 -11.33
C ASP A 55 -7.65 9.64 -10.53
N LYS A 56 -8.84 9.81 -11.14
CA LYS A 56 -10.02 10.34 -10.44
C LYS A 56 -10.52 9.38 -9.37
N GLU A 57 -10.59 8.09 -9.68
CA GLU A 57 -10.90 7.03 -8.72
C GLU A 57 -9.86 7.02 -7.60
N TYR A 58 -8.57 7.07 -7.93
CA TYR A 58 -7.45 7.12 -6.98
C TYR A 58 -7.52 8.32 -6.04
N LYS A 59 -7.85 9.51 -6.54
CA LYS A 59 -8.02 10.72 -5.71
C LYS A 59 -9.25 10.63 -4.79
N SER A 60 -10.29 9.91 -5.23
CA SER A 60 -11.48 9.66 -4.41
C SER A 60 -11.31 8.52 -3.40
N SER A 61 -10.46 7.54 -3.72
CA SER A 61 -10.13 6.37 -2.90
C SER A 61 -8.82 6.53 -2.13
N ALA A 62 -8.20 7.71 -2.19
CA ALA A 62 -7.10 8.10 -1.32
C ALA A 62 -7.65 8.18 0.10
N LEU A 63 -7.82 7.00 0.70
CA LEU A 63 -8.14 6.86 2.10
C LEU A 63 -7.12 7.73 2.82
N PRO A 64 -7.58 8.63 3.72
CA PRO A 64 -6.65 9.45 4.47
C PRO A 64 -5.61 8.51 5.05
N LEU A 65 -4.34 8.84 4.83
CA LEU A 65 -3.13 8.05 5.13
C LEU A 65 -3.08 7.41 6.53
N ARG A 66 -4.06 7.70 7.40
CA ARG A 66 -4.20 7.31 8.79
C ARG A 66 -4.93 5.99 9.04
N GLU A 67 -5.76 5.51 8.11
CA GLU A 67 -6.49 4.25 8.32
C GLU A 67 -6.41 3.34 7.10
N TYR A 68 -5.61 2.29 7.21
CA TYR A 68 -5.66 1.19 6.25
C TYR A 68 -6.93 0.38 6.49
N PRO A 69 -7.84 0.29 5.51
CA PRO A 69 -9.01 -0.56 5.63
C PRO A 69 -8.54 -2.02 5.71
N PRO A 70 -9.31 -2.90 6.36
CA PRO A 70 -8.99 -4.32 6.35
C PRO A 70 -8.97 -4.84 4.90
N VAL A 71 -7.96 -5.66 4.59
CA VAL A 71 -7.86 -6.33 3.29
C VAL A 71 -8.93 -7.42 3.23
N TRP A 72 -9.93 -7.27 2.35
CA TRP A 72 -11.04 -8.22 2.16
C TRP A 72 -10.69 -9.36 1.20
N GLY A 73 -9.52 -9.96 1.39
CA GLY A 73 -9.00 -11.04 0.54
C GLY A 73 -7.72 -10.65 -0.19
N LEU A 74 -6.82 -11.62 -0.33
CA LEU A 74 -5.55 -11.51 -1.04
C LEU A 74 -5.43 -12.73 -1.95
N THR A 75 -5.27 -12.52 -3.24
CA THR A 75 -4.95 -13.57 -4.21
C THR A 75 -3.54 -13.34 -4.71
N VAL A 76 -2.68 -14.36 -4.60
CA VAL A 76 -1.29 -14.29 -5.07
C VAL A 76 -1.02 -15.50 -5.96
N TYR A 77 -0.45 -15.25 -7.13
CA TYR A 77 0.10 -16.29 -7.99
C TYR A 77 1.61 -16.35 -7.75
N TRP A 78 2.16 -17.54 -7.59
CA TRP A 78 3.61 -17.75 -7.61
C TRP A 78 3.93 -18.92 -8.51
N GLU A 79 5.01 -18.80 -9.28
CA GLU A 79 5.62 -19.91 -9.99
C GLU A 79 6.68 -20.54 -9.07
N SER A 80 6.73 -21.87 -9.06
CA SER A 80 7.69 -22.68 -8.30
C SER A 80 8.99 -22.88 -9.05
#